data_AF-A0A4Q3YNY6-F1
#
_entry.id   AF-A0A4Q3YNY6-F1
#
_cell.length_a   1.000
_cell.length_b   1.000
_cell.length_c   1.000
_cell.angle_alpha   90.00
_cell.angle_beta   90.00
_cell.angle_gamma   90.00
#
_symmetry.space_group_name_H-M   'P 1'
#
loop_
_entity.id
_entity.type
_entity.pdbx_description
1 polymer ?
#
loop_
_entity_poly.entity_id
_entity_poly.type
_entity_poly.pdbx_seq_one_letter_code
_entity_poly.pdbx_strand_id
1 'polypeptide(L)' 'MQHDICLRAAARAIYDACFPSQEIAPVGFEEAERFGTIHYRRAVEAAQTARLLFLAGREVQPSLF' A
#
# COMPACT_ATOMS: atom_id res chain seq x y z
N MET A 1 -0.24 -2.24 10.69
CA MET A 1 0.40 -3.06 9.63
C MET A 1 1.55 -3.93 10.11
N GLN A 2 2.08 -3.76 11.33
CA GLN A 2 3.27 -4.48 11.82
C GLN A 2 3.19 -6.02 11.77
N HIS A 3 1.99 -6.61 11.70
CA HIS A 3 1.80 -8.06 11.61
C HIS A 3 1.68 -8.59 10.18
N ASP A 4 1.55 -7.72 9.17
CA ASP A 4 1.42 -8.13 7.77
C ASP A 4 2.54 -7.49 6.94
N ILE A 5 3.66 -8.21 6.87
CA ILE A 5 4.90 -7.76 6.21
C ILE A 5 4.65 -7.49 4.72
N CYS A 6 3.84 -8.32 4.06
CA CYS A 6 3.50 -8.17 2.64
C CYS A 6 2.64 -6.94 2.41
N LEU A 7 1.61 -6.71 3.24
CA LEU A 7 0.76 -5.52 3.12
C LEU A 7 1.56 -4.24 3.39
N ARG A 8 2.47 -4.26 4.36
CA ARG A 8 3.36 -3.13 4.63
C ARG A 8 4.29 -2.85 3.45
N ALA A 9 4.87 -3.89 2.84
CA ALA A 9 5.71 -3.74 1.66
C ALA A 9 4.93 -3.18 0.45
N ALA A 10 3.68 -3.62 0.25
CA ALA A 10 2.82 -3.07 -0.78
C ALA A 10 2.49 -1.58 -0.55
N ALA A 11 2.15 -1.21 0.69
CA ALA A 11 1.93 0.19 1.05
C ALA A 11 3.18 1.04 0.86
N ARG A 12 4.37 0.51 1.16
CA ARG A 12 5.65 1.17 0.90
C ARG A 12 5.85 1.43 -0.60
N ALA A 13 5.67 0.41 -1.43
CA ALA A 13 5.82 0.54 -2.88
C ALA A 13 4.83 1.56 -3.48
N ILE A 14 3.58 1.56 -3.02
CA ILE A 14 2.57 2.55 -3.43
C ILE A 14 2.96 3.96 -2.99
N TYR A 15 3.43 4.11 -1.75
CA TYR A 15 3.87 5.40 -1.22
C TYR A 15 5.01 5.98 -2.04
N ASP A 16 6.07 5.20 -2.27
CA ASP A 16 7.24 5.65 -3.02
C ASP A 16 6.90 6.03 -4.47
N ALA A 17 5.96 5.30 -5.08
CA ALA A 17 5.50 5.59 -6.44
C ALA A 17 4.65 6.86 -6.54
N CYS A 18 3.76 7.10 -5.57
CA CYS A 18 2.84 8.24 -5.58
C CYS A 18 3.41 9.52 -4.95
N PHE A 19 4.38 9.38 -4.06
CA PHE A 19 4.96 10.47 -3.29
C PHE A 19 6.50 10.49 -3.40
N PRO A 20 7.06 10.58 -4.62
CA PRO A 20 8.50 10.40 -4.86
C PRO A 20 9.38 11.56 -4.36
N SER A 21 8.80 12.72 -4.07
CA SER A 21 9.55 13.92 -3.70
C SER A 21 8.96 14.63 -2.48
N GLN A 22 9.82 15.43 -1.83
CA GLN A 22 9.45 16.22 -0.65
C GLN A 22 8.41 17.30 -0.93
N GLU A 23 8.21 17.67 -2.19
CA GLU A 23 7.16 18.60 -2.62
C GLU A 23 5.76 17.98 -2.49
N ILE A 24 5.66 16.65 -2.65
CA ILE A 24 4.40 15.92 -2.64
C ILE A 24 4.16 15.28 -1.26
N ALA A 25 5.20 14.71 -0.64
CA ALA A 25 5.14 14.29 0.75
C ALA A 25 6.40 14.70 1.51
N PRO A 26 6.27 15.43 2.63
CA PRO A 26 7.40 16.08 3.30
C PRO A 26 8.38 15.10 3.99
N VAL A 27 8.06 13.80 4.06
CA VAL A 27 8.82 12.79 4.78
C VAL A 27 8.82 11.46 4.01
N GLY A 28 9.80 10.59 4.27
CA GLY A 28 9.82 9.23 3.72
C GLY A 28 8.79 8.31 4.41
N PHE A 29 8.59 7.10 3.88
CA PHE A 29 7.56 6.17 4.37
C PHE A 29 7.68 5.82 5.86
N GLU A 30 8.88 5.60 6.39
CA GLU A 30 9.08 5.24 7.82
C GLU A 30 8.59 6.35 8.76
N GLU A 31 8.91 7.60 8.43
CA GLU A 31 8.45 8.76 9.19
C GLU A 31 6.96 9.01 8.94
N ALA A 32 6.50 8.82 7.71
CA ALA A 32 5.10 8.90 7.35
C ALA A 32 4.24 7.91 8.16
N GLU A 33 4.75 6.68 8.37
CA GLU A 33 4.16 5.63 9.21
C GLU A 33 4.18 6.04 10.68
N ARG A 34 5.33 6.52 11.18
CA ARG A 34 5.49 6.97 12.57
C ARG A 34 4.53 8.09 12.94
N PHE A 35 4.35 9.07 12.05
CA PHE A 35 3.50 10.24 12.28
C PHE A 35 2.04 10.03 11.83
N GLY A 36 1.71 8.90 11.19
CA GLY A 36 0.35 8.63 10.72
C GLY A 36 -0.14 9.64 9.67
N THR A 37 0.77 10.09 8.80
CA THR A 37 0.47 11.14 7.81
C THR A 37 -0.66 10.75 6.86
N ILE A 38 -1.29 11.73 6.21
CA ILE A 38 -2.34 11.46 5.22
C ILE A 38 -1.83 10.62 4.03
N HIS A 39 -0.62 10.91 3.54
CA HIS A 39 0.03 10.16 2.46
C HIS A 39 0.23 8.69 2.83
N TYR A 40 0.70 8.43 4.06
CA TYR A 40 0.83 7.07 4.57
C TYR A 40 -0.53 6.37 4.60
N ARG A 41 -1.54 6.99 5.23
CA ARG A 41 -2.88 6.41 5.33
C ARG A 41 -3.48 6.07 3.96
N ARG A 42 -3.31 6.93 2.96
CA ARG A 42 -3.78 6.68 1.59
C ARG A 42 -3.06 5.52 0.94
N ALA A 43 -1.75 5.38 1.13
CA ALA A 43 -1.01 4.23 0.63
C ALA A 43 -1.46 2.91 1.31
N VAL A 44 -1.75 2.94 2.62
CA VAL A 44 -2.31 1.79 3.35
C VAL A 44 -3.66 1.37 2.79
N GLU A 45 -4.56 2.34 2.62
CA GLU A 45 -5.91 2.12 2.08
C GLU A 45 -5.84 1.49 0.69
N ALA A 46 -5.01 2.06 -0.19
CA ALA A 46 -4.80 1.52 -1.53
C ALA A 46 -4.24 0.09 -1.51
N ALA A 47 -3.28 -0.22 -0.63
CA ALA A 47 -2.74 -1.56 -0.48
C ALA A 47 -3.81 -2.56 -0.01
N GLN A 48 -4.67 -2.16 0.93
CA GLN A 48 -5.78 -2.98 1.42
C GLN A 48 -6.81 -3.23 0.33
N THR A 49 -7.21 -2.19 -0.41
CA THR A 49 -8.13 -2.32 -1.55
C THR A 49 -7.55 -3.23 -2.63
N ALA A 50 -6.28 -3.05 -3.01
CA ALA A 50 -5.62 -3.90 -4.01
C ALA A 50 -5.60 -5.37 -3.57
N ARG A 51 -5.30 -5.64 -2.29
CA ARG A 51 -5.35 -7.01 -1.74
C ARG A 51 -6.73 -7.64 -1.89
N LEU A 52 -7.80 -6.91 -1.56
CA LEU A 52 -9.17 -7.42 -1.70
C LEU A 52 -9.51 -7.71 -3.16
N LEU A 53 -9.14 -6.82 -4.09
CA LEU A 53 -9.35 -7.02 -5.52
C LEU A 53 -8.60 -8.24 -6.06
N PHE A 54 -7.36 -8.46 -5.64
CA PHE A 54 -6.60 -9.66 -6.05
C PHE A 54 -7.15 -10.95 -5.47
N LEU A 55 -7.69 -10.93 -4.24
CA LEU A 55 -8.38 -12.08 -3.67
C LEU A 55 -9.70 -12.37 -4.40
N ALA A 56 -10.50 -11.35 -4.69
CA ALA A 56 -11.74 -11.49 -5.46
C ALA A 56 -11.46 -12.00 -6.90
N GLY A 57 -10.39 -11.52 -7.54
CA GLY A 57 -9.97 -11.98 -8.87
C GLY A 57 -9.49 -13.43 -8.90
N ARG A 58 -8.95 -13.96 -7.79
CA ARG A 58 -8.58 -15.38 -7.65
C ARG A 58 -9.78 -16.31 -7.61
N GLU A 59 -10.95 -15.85 -7.15
CA GLU A 59 -12.18 -16.64 -7.16
C GLU A 59 -12.82 -16.70 -8.56
N VAL A 60 -12.53 -15.72 -9.41
CA VAL A 60 -13.13 -15.57 -10.76
C VAL A 60 -12.27 -16.16 -11.88
N GLN A 61 -11.03 -16.57 -11.61
CA GLN A 61 -10.25 -17.38 -12.55
C GLN A 61 -10.56 -18.87 -12.32
N PRO A 62 -11.50 -19.50 -13.06
CA PRO A 62 -11.48 -20.95 -13.17
C PRO A 62 -10.12 -21.32 -13.76
N SER A 63 -9.44 -22.26 -13.11
CA SER A 63 -8.22 -22.87 -13.62
C SER A 63 -8.43 -23.26 -15.09
N LEU A 64 -7.89 -22.46 -16.01
CA LEU A 64 -7.78 -22.82 -17.41
C LEU A 64 -6.60 -23.78 -17.54
N PHE A 65 -6.82 -25.02 -17.12
CA PHE A 65 -6.08 -26.22 -17.54
C PHE A 65 -7.03 -27.41 -17.47
#